data_AF-A0A7K8KMZ2-F1
#
_entry.id   AF-A0A7K8KMZ2-F1
#
_cell.length_a   1.000
_cell.length_b   1.000
_cell.length_c   1.000
_cell.angle_alpha   90.00
_cell.angle_beta   90.00
_cell.angle_gamma   90.00
#
_symmetry.space_group_name_H-M   'P 1'
#
loop_
_entity.id
_entity.type
_entity.pdbx_description
1 polymer ?
#
loop_
_entity_poly.entity_id
_entity_poly.type
_entity_poly.pdbx_seq_one_letter_code
_entity_poly.pdbx_strand_id
1 'polypeptide(L)'
;SATIGPPKVKRVAVSSDSLLIIVTPPFGSEAGDFFEYHVSYWENATSATRKETKTSNTLFKIGNLKELTLYCFRIQVELVTHSDLHLLGLQSVPECYTTTISEATKAGYIILFFLLVFIFVSLVTAGLFFLWRHHKTLKYWSQPPLEIPSHFEEYLKDPSMAVTDMLDPYAEDDPQDSLSVLFCGEGSQACGSSLDGDGQAHLRSSSSESEVT
;
A
#
# COMPACT_ATOMS: atom_id res chain seq x y z
N SER A 1 50.04 -4.96 -35.32
CA SER A 1 49.51 -6.04 -34.47
C SER A 1 48.00 -6.02 -34.56
N ALA A 2 47.35 -7.19 -34.66
CA ALA A 2 45.89 -7.29 -34.54
C ALA A 2 45.52 -7.49 -33.08
N THR A 3 44.46 -6.82 -32.62
CA THR A 3 43.96 -6.91 -31.24
C THR A 3 42.48 -7.26 -31.26
N ILE A 4 42.07 -8.22 -30.44
CA ILE A 4 40.67 -8.64 -30.34
C ILE A 4 39.89 -7.57 -29.56
N GLY A 5 38.81 -7.06 -30.16
CA GLY A 5 37.91 -6.11 -29.51
C GLY A 5 37.12 -6.74 -28.36
N PRO A 6 36.58 -5.92 -27.44
CA PRO A 6 35.77 -6.43 -26.34
C PRO A 6 34.46 -7.05 -26.86
N PRO A 7 33.89 -8.02 -26.13
CA PRO A 7 32.58 -8.56 -26.48
C PRO A 7 31.49 -7.51 -26.27
N LYS A 8 30.42 -7.57 -27.07
CA LYS A 8 29.29 -6.64 -26.96
C LYS A 8 28.21 -7.22 -26.07
N VAL A 9 27.80 -6.50 -25.03
CA VAL A 9 26.63 -6.87 -24.23
C VAL A 9 25.37 -6.57 -25.05
N LYS A 10 24.55 -7.59 -25.28
CA LYS A 10 23.29 -7.48 -26.05
C LYS A 10 22.13 -7.14 -25.14
N ARG A 11 22.06 -7.79 -23.98
CA ARG A 11 20.98 -7.61 -23.00
C ARG A 11 21.44 -8.04 -21.62
N VAL A 12 20.93 -7.34 -20.60
CA VAL A 12 21.02 -7.75 -19.20
C VAL A 12 19.60 -7.84 -18.64
N ALA A 13 19.24 -8.98 -18.09
CA ALA A 13 18.02 -9.16 -17.31
C ALA A 13 18.38 -9.14 -15.82
N VAL A 14 17.74 -8.23 -15.10
CA VAL A 14 18.03 -7.95 -13.70
C VAL A 14 17.01 -8.66 -12.82
N SER A 15 17.51 -9.31 -11.77
CA SER A 15 16.71 -9.95 -10.72
C SER A 15 17.13 -9.43 -9.35
N SER A 16 16.48 -9.91 -8.29
CA SER A 16 16.79 -9.51 -6.92
C SER A 16 18.14 -10.01 -6.42
N ASP A 17 18.54 -11.21 -6.87
CA ASP A 17 19.75 -11.91 -6.43
C ASP A 17 20.78 -12.13 -7.55
N SER A 18 20.49 -11.64 -8.75
CA SER A 18 21.25 -12.03 -9.94
C SER A 18 21.11 -11.12 -11.15
N LEU A 19 22.10 -11.22 -12.05
CA LEU A 19 22.12 -10.58 -13.36
C LEU A 19 22.32 -11.67 -14.43
N LEU A 20 21.36 -11.81 -15.34
CA LEU A 20 21.47 -12.68 -16.50
C LEU A 20 21.95 -11.86 -17.70
N ILE A 21 23.12 -12.21 -18.23
CA ILE A 21 23.83 -11.42 -19.23
C ILE A 21 23.90 -12.22 -20.53
N ILE A 22 23.59 -11.53 -21.63
CA ILE A 22 23.70 -12.07 -22.99
C ILE A 22 24.73 -11.22 -23.74
N VAL A 23 25.81 -11.86 -24.20
CA VAL A 23 26.88 -11.24 -24.99
C VAL A 23 26.88 -11.73 -26.42
N THR A 24 27.45 -10.92 -27.31
CA THR A 24 27.73 -11.28 -28.69
C THR A 24 29.25 -11.33 -28.87
N PRO A 25 29.79 -12.41 -29.48
CA PRO A 25 31.21 -12.51 -29.75
C PRO A 25 31.67 -11.37 -30.69
N PRO A 26 32.94 -10.96 -30.62
CA PRO A 26 33.46 -9.84 -31.41
C PRO A 26 33.47 -10.15 -32.91
N PHE A 27 33.62 -11.43 -33.29
CA PHE A 27 33.58 -11.95 -34.66
C PHE A 27 33.20 -13.43 -34.66
N GLY A 28 32.94 -14.01 -35.83
CA GLY A 28 32.72 -15.45 -35.98
C GLY A 28 34.03 -16.21 -35.87
N SER A 29 34.11 -17.21 -35.00
CA SER A 29 35.29 -18.07 -34.85
C SER A 29 35.36 -19.12 -35.96
N GLU A 30 36.57 -19.58 -36.27
CA GLU A 30 36.79 -20.69 -37.20
C GLU A 30 36.44 -22.04 -36.55
N ALA A 31 36.36 -23.10 -37.36
CA ALA A 31 36.04 -24.43 -36.85
C ALA A 31 37.16 -24.95 -35.93
N GLY A 32 36.84 -25.17 -34.66
CA GLY A 32 37.78 -25.62 -33.63
C GLY A 32 38.22 -24.53 -32.66
N ASP A 33 37.91 -23.27 -32.96
CA ASP A 33 38.18 -22.13 -32.09
C ASP A 33 36.97 -21.83 -31.18
N PHE A 34 37.22 -21.48 -29.92
CA PHE A 34 36.18 -21.08 -28.99
C PHE A 34 36.57 -19.85 -28.16
N PHE A 35 35.55 -19.12 -27.73
CA PHE A 35 35.71 -17.96 -26.87
C PHE A 35 35.47 -18.34 -25.41
N GLU A 36 36.39 -17.93 -24.54
CA GLU A 36 36.20 -17.91 -23.09
C GLU A 36 35.98 -16.46 -22.63
N TYR A 37 34.92 -16.23 -21.87
CA TYR A 37 34.55 -14.93 -21.32
C TYR A 37 34.95 -14.87 -19.84
N HIS A 38 35.84 -13.94 -19.52
CA HIS A 38 36.27 -13.61 -18.18
C HIS A 38 35.43 -12.44 -17.69
N VAL A 39 34.61 -12.69 -16.69
CA VAL A 39 33.66 -11.73 -16.15
C VAL A 39 34.11 -11.34 -14.77
N SER A 40 34.42 -10.06 -14.60
CA SER A 40 34.78 -9.50 -13.31
C SER A 40 33.68 -8.56 -12.84
N TYR A 41 33.20 -8.72 -11.60
CA TYR A 41 32.08 -7.94 -11.07
C TYR A 41 32.32 -7.51 -9.62
N TRP A 42 31.74 -6.37 -9.22
CA TRP A 42 31.93 -5.75 -7.91
C TRP A 42 30.74 -4.87 -7.52
N GLU A 43 30.63 -4.57 -6.22
CA GLU A 43 29.64 -3.65 -5.67
C GLU A 43 30.18 -2.21 -5.73
N ASN A 44 29.44 -1.28 -6.34
CA ASN A 44 29.93 0.10 -6.56
C ASN A 44 30.10 0.89 -5.26
N ALA A 45 29.29 0.58 -4.24
CA ALA A 45 29.22 1.37 -3.01
C ALA A 45 30.40 1.14 -2.05
N THR A 46 31.05 -0.04 -2.05
CA THR A 46 31.93 -0.39 -0.93
C THR A 46 33.00 -1.47 -1.19
N SER A 47 33.00 -2.23 -2.29
CA SER A 47 33.88 -3.39 -2.38
C SER A 47 35.18 -3.13 -3.14
N ALA A 48 36.31 -3.19 -2.43
CA ALA A 48 37.63 -3.45 -3.04
C ALA A 48 37.74 -4.88 -3.60
N THR A 49 36.81 -5.77 -3.24
CA THR A 49 36.81 -7.17 -3.65
C THR A 49 36.10 -7.36 -4.99
N ARG A 50 36.90 -7.45 -6.05
CA ARG A 50 36.43 -7.89 -7.36
C ARG A 50 36.22 -9.41 -7.34
N LYS A 51 35.03 -9.86 -7.72
CA LYS A 51 34.75 -11.28 -7.96
C LYS A 51 34.96 -11.58 -9.42
N GLU A 52 35.47 -12.77 -9.74
CA GLU A 52 35.77 -13.19 -11.10
C GLU A 52 35.13 -14.55 -11.39
N THR A 53 34.63 -14.71 -12.61
CA THR A 53 34.08 -15.97 -13.11
C THR A 53 34.43 -16.12 -14.59
N LYS A 54 34.53 -17.37 -15.05
CA LYS A 54 34.85 -17.72 -16.43
C LYS A 54 33.72 -18.55 -17.02
N THR A 55 33.39 -18.31 -18.28
CA THR A 55 32.39 -19.10 -18.99
C THR A 55 32.64 -19.06 -20.49
N SER A 56 32.39 -20.16 -21.20
CA SER A 56 32.40 -20.20 -22.66
C SER A 56 31.03 -19.86 -23.28
N ASN A 57 29.98 -19.76 -22.45
CA ASN A 57 28.64 -19.49 -22.93
C ASN A 57 28.43 -17.99 -23.19
N THR A 58 27.71 -17.68 -24.26
CA THR A 58 27.28 -16.30 -24.57
C THR A 58 26.13 -15.81 -23.68
N LEU A 59 25.45 -16.73 -22.99
CA LEU A 59 24.44 -16.44 -21.98
C LEU A 59 24.89 -17.04 -20.66
N PHE A 60 25.01 -16.20 -19.63
CA PHE A 60 25.46 -16.62 -18.30
C PHE A 60 24.82 -15.77 -17.21
N LYS A 61 24.79 -16.33 -15.99
CA LYS A 61 24.16 -15.71 -14.82
C LYS A 61 25.22 -15.38 -13.76
N ILE A 62 25.29 -14.13 -13.35
CA ILE A 62 25.98 -13.71 -12.13
C ILE A 62 24.96 -13.83 -10.98
N GLY A 63 25.20 -14.76 -10.05
CA GLY A 63 24.30 -15.00 -8.91
C GLY A 63 24.86 -14.54 -7.57
N ASN A 64 24.10 -14.81 -6.51
CA ASN A 64 24.45 -14.49 -5.12
C ASN A 64 24.75 -13.00 -4.91
N LEU A 65 23.95 -12.16 -5.55
CA LEU A 65 23.98 -10.71 -5.41
C LEU A 65 23.03 -10.29 -4.29
N LYS A 66 23.33 -9.17 -3.64
CA LYS A 66 22.44 -8.56 -2.66
C LYS A 66 21.29 -7.85 -3.37
N GLU A 67 20.12 -7.81 -2.74
CA GLU A 67 18.97 -7.03 -3.20
C GLU A 67 19.25 -5.52 -3.09
N LEU A 68 18.58 -4.71 -3.92
CA LEU A 68 18.69 -3.23 -3.90
C LEU A 68 20.12 -2.69 -3.96
N THR A 69 21.04 -3.42 -4.59
CA THR A 69 22.47 -3.12 -4.56
C THR A 69 22.98 -2.89 -5.98
N LEU A 70 23.80 -1.83 -6.16
CA LEU A 70 24.38 -1.47 -7.44
C LEU A 70 25.65 -2.30 -7.71
N TYR A 71 25.58 -3.16 -8.72
CA TYR A 71 26.68 -3.98 -9.18
C TYR A 71 27.18 -3.51 -10.53
N CYS A 72 28.50 -3.45 -10.69
CA CYS A 72 29.15 -3.20 -11.97
C CYS A 72 29.92 -4.45 -12.40
N PHE A 73 29.94 -4.71 -13.70
CA PHE A 73 30.73 -5.79 -14.27
C PHE A 73 31.50 -5.35 -15.52
N ARG A 74 32.60 -6.04 -15.79
CA ARG A 74 33.37 -5.95 -17.03
C ARG A 74 33.61 -7.34 -17.57
N ILE A 75 33.68 -7.44 -18.89
CA ILE A 75 33.89 -8.69 -19.58
C ILE A 75 35.14 -8.55 -20.45
N GLN A 76 35.99 -9.56 -20.40
CA GLN A 76 37.13 -9.70 -21.27
C GLN A 76 36.99 -11.04 -22.00
N VAL A 77 37.27 -11.03 -23.31
CA VAL A 77 37.21 -12.23 -24.13
C VAL A 77 38.61 -12.80 -24.30
N GLU A 78 38.73 -14.11 -24.23
CA GLU A 78 39.92 -14.88 -24.56
C GLU A 78 39.55 -15.83 -25.70
N LEU A 79 40.27 -15.74 -26.82
CA LEU A 79 40.13 -16.68 -27.92
C LEU A 79 41.12 -17.83 -27.68
N VAL A 80 40.58 -19.05 -27.60
CA VAL A 80 41.37 -20.27 -27.55
C VAL A 80 41.27 -20.93 -28.90
N THR A 81 42.41 -21.04 -29.58
CA THR A 81 42.49 -21.66 -30.90
C THR A 81 42.75 -23.15 -30.79
N HIS A 82 42.50 -23.90 -31.87
CA HIS A 82 42.79 -25.34 -31.92
C HIS A 82 44.26 -25.72 -31.63
N SER A 83 45.21 -24.78 -31.80
CA SER A 83 46.63 -24.98 -31.48
C SER A 83 47.00 -24.62 -30.04
N ASP A 84 46.03 -24.53 -29.13
CA ASP A 84 46.19 -24.07 -27.74
C ASP A 84 46.84 -22.68 -27.63
N LEU A 85 46.66 -21.84 -28.65
CA LEU A 85 47.10 -20.45 -28.61
C LEU A 85 45.97 -19.62 -27.99
N HIS A 86 46.33 -18.92 -26.90
CA HIS A 86 45.45 -18.06 -26.13
C HIS A 86 45.66 -16.59 -26.50
N LEU A 87 44.62 -15.95 -27.06
CA LEU A 87 44.62 -14.52 -27.38
C LEU A 87 43.65 -13.77 -26.51
N LEU A 88 44.20 -12.99 -25.58
CA LEU A 88 43.42 -12.12 -24.71
C LEU A 88 43.00 -10.83 -25.44
N GLY A 89 41.70 -10.58 -25.45
CA GLY A 89 41.09 -9.38 -26.00
C GLY A 89 41.10 -8.21 -25.04
N LEU A 90 40.63 -7.06 -25.52
CA LEU A 90 40.47 -5.86 -24.72
C LEU A 90 39.31 -6.02 -23.72
N GLN A 91 39.46 -5.42 -22.54
CA GLN A 91 38.40 -5.39 -21.54
C GLN A 91 37.27 -4.44 -21.96
N SER A 92 36.02 -4.85 -21.74
CA SER A 92 34.86 -4.00 -21.97
C SER A 92 34.83 -2.82 -20.99
N VAL A 93 34.12 -1.76 -21.38
CA VAL A 93 33.71 -0.69 -20.47
C VAL A 93 32.83 -1.30 -19.36
N PRO A 94 32.93 -0.82 -18.10
CA PRO A 94 32.06 -1.31 -17.03
C PRO A 94 30.61 -0.94 -17.30
N GLU A 95 29.73 -1.91 -17.14
CA GLU A 95 28.28 -1.70 -17.13
C GLU A 95 27.73 -1.96 -15.73
N CYS A 96 26.83 -1.09 -15.27
CA CYS A 96 26.33 -1.10 -13.90
C CYS A 96 24.81 -1.22 -13.86
N TYR A 97 24.32 -2.09 -12.99
CA TYR A 97 22.90 -2.39 -12.80
C TYR A 97 22.57 -2.55 -11.32
N THR A 98 21.40 -2.05 -10.93
CA THR A 98 20.87 -2.18 -9.57
C THR A 98 19.94 -3.38 -9.50
N THR A 99 20.19 -4.31 -8.57
CA THR A 99 19.30 -5.44 -8.32
C THR A 99 17.95 -5.01 -7.75
N THR A 100 16.92 -5.80 -7.99
CA THR A 100 15.55 -5.49 -7.51
C THR A 100 15.32 -6.02 -6.09
N ILE A 101 14.15 -5.69 -5.53
CA ILE A 101 13.67 -6.31 -4.28
C ILE A 101 13.17 -7.72 -4.61
N SER A 102 13.45 -8.70 -3.76
CA SER A 102 12.89 -10.04 -3.88
C SER A 102 11.39 -10.04 -3.58
N GLU A 103 10.62 -10.88 -4.29
CA GLU A 103 9.20 -11.08 -3.98
C GLU A 103 8.98 -11.56 -2.54
N ALA A 104 9.93 -12.32 -1.97
CA ALA A 104 9.88 -12.73 -0.57
C ALA A 104 10.00 -11.53 0.39
N THR A 105 10.95 -10.63 0.12
CA THR A 105 11.15 -9.39 0.89
C THR A 105 9.94 -8.47 0.77
N LYS A 106 9.39 -8.32 -0.44
CA LYS A 106 8.17 -7.57 -0.71
C LYS A 106 6.96 -8.14 0.05
N ALA A 107 6.77 -9.45 0.01
CA ALA A 107 5.72 -10.13 0.78
C ALA A 107 5.91 -9.92 2.29
N GLY A 108 7.16 -9.99 2.77
CA GLY A 108 7.51 -9.68 4.16
C GLY A 108 7.10 -8.27 4.58
N TYR A 109 7.37 -7.25 3.75
CA TYR A 109 6.94 -5.88 4.02
C TYR A 109 5.43 -5.72 4.04
N ILE A 110 4.71 -6.39 3.13
CA ILE A 110 3.26 -6.38 3.09
C ILE A 110 2.69 -6.96 4.40
N ILE A 111 3.19 -8.13 4.82
CA ILE A 111 2.76 -8.77 6.08
C ILE A 111 3.07 -7.88 7.28
N LEU A 112 4.29 -7.32 7.35
CA LEU A 112 4.70 -6.42 8.41
C LEU A 112 3.78 -5.20 8.51
N PHE A 113 3.44 -4.59 7.37
CA PHE A 113 2.54 -3.45 7.31
C PHE A 113 1.15 -3.80 7.86
N PHE A 114 0.58 -4.93 7.45
CA PHE A 114 -0.71 -5.38 7.97
C PHE A 114 -0.69 -5.62 9.48
N LEU A 115 0.38 -6.22 10.02
CA LEU A 115 0.53 -6.41 11.46
C LEU A 115 0.62 -5.08 12.22
N LEU A 116 1.36 -4.10 11.70
CA LEU A 116 1.46 -2.77 12.30
C LEU A 116 0.10 -2.05 12.33
N VAL A 117 -0.65 -2.11 11.24
CA VAL A 117 -2.00 -1.53 11.16
C VAL A 117 -2.94 -2.22 12.15
N PHE A 118 -2.90 -3.55 12.21
CA PHE A 118 -3.74 -4.32 13.14
C PHE A 118 -3.44 -3.98 14.61
N ILE A 119 -2.16 -3.90 14.98
CA ILE A 119 -1.72 -3.49 16.32
C ILE A 119 -2.22 -2.07 16.61
N PHE A 120 -2.05 -1.13 15.68
CA PHE A 120 -2.50 0.24 15.84
C PHE A 120 -4.02 0.34 16.06
N VAL A 121 -4.82 -0.34 15.23
CA VAL A 121 -6.29 -0.37 15.38
C VAL A 121 -6.69 -1.00 16.72
N SER A 122 -6.02 -2.08 17.14
CA SER A 122 -6.30 -2.71 18.44
C SER A 122 -5.98 -1.80 19.62
N LEU A 123 -4.88 -1.06 19.57
CA LEU A 123 -4.49 -0.08 20.59
C LEU A 123 -5.49 1.08 20.67
N VAL A 124 -5.93 1.60 19.52
CA VAL A 124 -6.96 2.64 19.48
C VAL A 124 -8.28 2.11 20.06
N THR A 125 -8.70 0.91 19.67
CA THR A 125 -9.94 0.29 20.15
C THR A 125 -9.88 0.02 21.66
N ALA A 126 -8.78 -0.56 22.14
CA ALA A 126 -8.56 -0.80 23.56
C ALA A 126 -8.46 0.50 24.36
N GLY A 127 -7.81 1.53 23.81
CA GLY A 127 -7.73 2.86 24.41
C GLY A 127 -9.10 3.51 24.54
N LEU A 128 -9.91 3.51 23.48
CA LEU A 128 -11.29 3.99 23.51
C LEU A 128 -12.15 3.19 24.51
N PHE A 129 -12.03 1.86 24.51
CA PHE A 129 -12.74 1.01 25.46
C PHE A 129 -12.33 1.29 26.90
N PHE A 130 -11.04 1.51 27.15
CA PHE A 130 -10.52 1.84 28.48
C PHE A 130 -11.00 3.23 28.93
N LEU A 131 -10.90 4.24 28.07
CA LEU A 131 -11.43 5.58 28.31
C LEU A 131 -12.94 5.54 28.58
N TRP A 132 -13.69 4.77 27.79
CA TRP A 132 -15.13 4.63 27.98
C TRP A 132 -15.46 3.89 29.28
N ARG A 133 -14.77 2.80 29.60
CA ARG A 133 -14.96 2.05 30.85
C ARG A 133 -14.64 2.91 32.07
N HIS A 134 -13.56 3.68 32.00
CA HIS A 134 -13.11 4.55 33.07
C HIS A 134 -13.65 5.97 32.95
N HIS A 135 -14.58 6.28 32.04
CA HIS A 135 -15.06 7.66 31.86
C HIS A 135 -15.66 8.22 33.15
N LYS A 136 -16.30 7.38 33.97
CA LYS A 136 -16.82 7.76 35.30
C LYS A 136 -15.70 8.07 36.29
N THR A 137 -14.63 7.29 36.26
CA THR A 137 -13.44 7.48 37.11
C THR A 137 -12.61 8.68 36.65
N LEU A 138 -12.48 8.87 35.33
CA LEU A 138 -11.77 9.98 34.72
C LEU A 138 -12.49 11.30 34.99
N LYS A 139 -13.84 11.31 34.91
CA LYS A 139 -14.66 12.47 35.27
C LYS A 139 -14.48 12.88 36.74
N TYR A 140 -14.32 11.91 37.64
CA TYR A 140 -14.06 12.15 39.06
C TYR A 140 -12.66 12.72 39.32
N TRP A 141 -11.64 12.25 38.58
CA TRP A 141 -10.26 12.76 38.69
C TRP A 141 -10.05 14.09 37.98
N SER A 142 -10.82 14.38 36.92
CA SER A 142 -10.80 15.64 36.20
C SER A 142 -11.69 16.72 36.82
N GLN A 143 -12.44 16.40 37.87
CA GLN A 143 -13.08 17.39 38.73
C GLN A 143 -12.06 17.83 39.79
N PRO A 144 -11.36 18.97 39.61
CA PRO A 144 -10.73 19.59 40.76
C PRO A 144 -11.84 19.97 41.75
N PRO A 145 -11.56 20.00 43.07
CA PRO A 145 -12.47 20.62 44.01
C PRO A 145 -12.54 22.11 43.65
N LEU A 146 -13.55 22.51 42.88
CA LEU A 146 -14.00 23.89 42.82
C LEU A 146 -14.73 24.18 44.14
N GLU A 147 -13.97 24.19 45.25
CA GLU A 147 -14.38 24.95 46.43
C GLU A 147 -14.32 26.41 46.00
N ILE A 148 -15.46 26.91 45.51
CA ILE A 148 -15.66 28.34 45.32
C ILE A 148 -15.44 28.97 46.70
N PRO A 149 -14.42 29.83 46.87
CA PRO A 149 -14.16 30.47 48.14
C PRO A 149 -15.42 31.19 48.60
N SER A 150 -15.83 30.99 49.86
CA SER A 150 -17.08 31.49 50.46
C SER A 150 -17.35 32.98 50.27
N HIS A 151 -16.31 33.76 49.92
CA HIS A 151 -16.40 35.16 49.52
C HIS A 151 -17.31 35.42 48.30
N PHE A 152 -17.45 34.49 47.36
CA PHE A 152 -18.29 34.68 46.17
C PHE A 152 -19.75 34.28 46.40
N GLU A 153 -20.04 33.50 47.44
CA GLU A 153 -21.39 33.02 47.75
C GLU A 153 -22.27 34.13 48.34
N GLU A 154 -21.67 35.11 49.03
CA GLU A 154 -22.38 36.26 49.58
C GLU A 154 -22.88 37.24 48.50
N TYR A 155 -22.22 37.29 47.33
CA TYR A 155 -22.66 38.13 46.20
C TYR A 155 -23.77 37.50 45.35
N LEU A 156 -23.92 36.17 45.39
CA LEU A 156 -24.93 35.45 44.61
C LEU A 156 -26.21 35.18 45.41
N LYS A 157 -26.20 35.47 46.71
CA LYS A 157 -27.26 35.17 47.66
C LYS A 157 -28.12 36.39 47.98
N ASP A 158 -28.36 37.24 46.98
CA ASP A 158 -29.44 38.22 47.03
C ASP A 158 -30.62 37.72 46.17
N PRO A 159 -31.78 37.38 46.77
CA PRO A 159 -32.82 36.57 46.15
C PRO A 159 -33.89 37.41 45.46
N SER A 160 -34.28 37.05 44.23
CA SER A 160 -35.66 37.27 43.77
C SER A 160 -36.11 36.21 42.76
N MET A 161 -37.18 35.52 43.16
CA MET A 161 -38.04 34.57 42.44
C MET A 161 -37.58 33.13 42.24
N ALA A 162 -38.05 32.33 43.21
CA ALA A 162 -38.48 30.95 43.07
C ALA A 162 -39.21 30.66 41.74
N VAL A 163 -38.81 29.59 41.06
CA VAL A 163 -39.76 28.62 40.48
C VAL A 163 -39.17 27.24 40.72
N THR A 164 -39.65 26.64 41.81
CA THR A 164 -39.70 25.21 42.03
C THR A 164 -40.65 24.60 41.00
N ASP A 165 -40.17 23.69 40.18
CA ASP A 165 -40.86 22.47 39.75
C ASP A 165 -39.77 21.60 39.08
N MET A 166 -39.11 20.69 39.81
CA MET A 166 -39.60 19.35 40.13
C MET A 166 -40.17 18.65 38.91
N LEU A 167 -39.36 17.77 38.29
CA LEU A 167 -39.73 16.42 37.83
C LEU A 167 -38.49 15.76 37.17
N ASP A 168 -37.79 14.95 37.95
CA ASP A 168 -37.20 13.68 37.48
C ASP A 168 -38.35 12.62 37.52
N PRO A 169 -38.30 11.41 36.90
CA PRO A 169 -37.17 10.69 36.29
C PRO A 169 -37.48 9.90 34.97
N TYR A 170 -36.43 9.37 34.32
CA TYR A 170 -36.34 8.20 33.41
C TYR A 170 -37.62 7.50 32.87
N ALA A 171 -37.71 7.31 31.54
CA ALA A 171 -38.05 6.03 30.87
C ALA A 171 -37.95 6.14 29.34
N GLU A 172 -37.59 5.03 28.69
CA GLU A 172 -37.41 4.82 27.25
C GLU A 172 -38.72 4.82 26.43
N ASP A 173 -38.55 4.66 25.11
CA ASP A 173 -39.52 4.33 24.05
C ASP A 173 -40.09 5.49 23.19
N ASP A 174 -39.47 5.63 22.01
CA ASP A 174 -40.13 5.96 20.73
C ASP A 174 -41.01 4.75 20.28
N PRO A 175 -41.98 4.82 19.33
CA PRO A 175 -42.62 5.95 18.65
C PRO A 175 -44.16 5.90 18.76
N GLN A 176 -44.87 7.04 18.78
CA GLN A 176 -46.31 7.04 18.46
C GLN A 176 -46.71 8.14 17.47
N ASP A 177 -47.01 7.64 16.28
CA ASP A 177 -48.12 7.99 15.38
C ASP A 177 -48.75 9.38 15.52
N SER A 178 -48.59 10.13 14.43
CA SER A 178 -49.33 11.34 14.14
C SER A 178 -50.82 11.04 13.94
N LEU A 179 -51.59 11.10 15.02
CA LEU A 179 -53.05 11.08 14.95
C LEU A 179 -53.57 12.51 14.81
N SER A 180 -53.86 12.88 13.57
CA SER A 180 -54.50 14.12 13.15
C SER A 180 -55.85 14.32 13.86
N VAL A 181 -55.98 15.38 14.65
CA VAL A 181 -57.28 15.91 15.08
C VAL A 181 -57.50 17.23 14.35
N LEU A 182 -58.48 17.18 13.46
CA LEU A 182 -58.99 18.26 12.63
C LEU A 182 -59.92 19.16 13.47
N PHE A 183 -59.66 20.46 13.46
CA PHE A 183 -60.66 21.48 13.82
C PHE A 183 -60.65 22.57 12.75
N CYS A 184 -61.68 22.58 11.90
CA CYS A 184 -61.94 23.64 10.94
C CYS A 184 -62.76 24.75 11.60
N GLY A 185 -62.40 26.01 11.32
CA GLY A 185 -63.18 27.19 11.70
C GLY A 185 -63.00 28.32 10.68
N GLU A 186 -64.05 28.51 9.88
CA GLU A 186 -64.58 29.77 9.33
C GLU A 186 -63.76 30.59 8.30
N GLY A 187 -64.27 30.70 7.06
CA GLY A 187 -64.01 31.89 6.21
C GLY A 187 -63.87 31.70 4.69
N SER A 188 -64.94 31.27 4.00
CA SER A 188 -65.35 31.59 2.61
C SER A 188 -64.32 31.92 1.50
N GLN A 189 -64.26 31.11 0.42
CA GLN A 189 -64.95 31.36 -0.87
C GLN A 189 -64.35 30.53 -2.04
N ALA A 190 -65.23 30.10 -2.95
CA ALA A 190 -65.03 29.46 -4.26
C ALA A 190 -65.05 27.91 -4.32
N CYS A 191 -66.27 27.37 -4.47
CA CYS A 191 -66.54 26.06 -5.03
C CYS A 191 -66.21 26.02 -6.54
N GLY A 192 -65.63 24.91 -7.00
CA GLY A 192 -65.43 24.61 -8.42
C GLY A 192 -65.33 23.11 -8.69
N SER A 193 -66.48 22.53 -9.07
CA SER A 193 -66.72 21.31 -9.87
C SER A 193 -66.05 19.96 -9.54
N SER A 194 -66.93 19.06 -9.12
CA SER A 194 -67.01 17.60 -9.25
C SER A 194 -66.36 16.95 -10.49
N LEU A 195 -65.79 15.75 -10.34
CA LEU A 195 -66.45 14.46 -10.65
C LEU A 195 -65.43 13.32 -10.55
N ASP A 196 -65.82 12.28 -9.79
CA ASP A 196 -65.72 10.84 -10.06
C ASP A 196 -64.40 10.28 -10.65
N GLY A 197 -63.80 9.23 -10.11
CA GLY A 197 -64.39 8.13 -9.37
C GLY A 197 -63.76 6.84 -9.88
N ASP A 198 -63.57 5.93 -8.94
CA ASP A 198 -63.57 4.48 -9.11
C ASP A 198 -62.33 3.79 -9.71
N GLY A 199 -62.19 2.51 -9.32
CA GLY A 199 -61.64 1.51 -10.25
C GLY A 199 -60.33 0.86 -9.88
N GLN A 200 -60.35 0.07 -8.82
CA GLN A 200 -59.49 -1.09 -8.57
C GLN A 200 -59.23 -1.96 -9.83
N ALA A 201 -57.98 -2.43 -10.04
CA ALA A 201 -57.59 -3.79 -10.49
C ALA A 201 -56.12 -3.80 -10.94
N HIS A 202 -55.24 -4.56 -10.27
CA HIS A 202 -54.80 -5.90 -10.69
C HIS A 202 -54.12 -5.96 -12.07
N LEU A 203 -52.80 -6.25 -12.10
CA LEU A 203 -52.12 -7.31 -12.88
C LEU A 203 -50.60 -7.06 -12.91
N ARG A 204 -49.82 -7.94 -12.26
CA ARG A 204 -48.88 -8.89 -12.88
C ARG A 204 -47.77 -8.27 -13.75
N SER A 205 -46.59 -8.21 -13.14
CA SER A 205 -45.32 -8.83 -13.59
C SER A 205 -45.12 -9.09 -15.09
N SER A 206 -44.07 -8.49 -15.66
CA SER A 206 -43.26 -9.14 -16.69
C SER A 206 -41.77 -8.88 -16.45
N SER A 207 -41.07 -9.94 -16.08
CA SER A 207 -39.64 -10.11 -16.34
C SER A 207 -39.41 -10.15 -17.85
N SER A 208 -38.34 -9.53 -18.32
CA SER A 208 -37.78 -9.84 -19.65
C SER A 208 -36.27 -9.82 -19.55
N GLU A 209 -35.76 -11.04 -19.35
CA GLU A 209 -34.44 -11.50 -19.73
C GLU A 209 -34.35 -11.48 -21.26
N SER A 210 -33.23 -11.04 -21.84
CA SER A 210 -32.94 -11.27 -23.25
C SER A 210 -31.43 -11.39 -23.46
N GLU A 211 -31.13 -12.53 -24.05
CA GLU A 211 -29.88 -13.21 -24.25
C GLU A 211 -29.24 -12.82 -25.61
N VAL A 212 -27.90 -12.84 -25.62
CA VAL A 212 -26.96 -13.19 -26.71
C VAL A 212 -27.27 -12.73 -28.14
N THR A 213 -26.34 -11.95 -28.68
CA THR A 213 -25.69 -12.29 -29.96
C THR A 213 -24.22 -11.89 -29.89
#